data_AF-A0A2V5W5J5-F1
#
_entry.id   AF-A0A2V5W5J5-F1
#
_cell.length_a   1.000
_cell.length_b   1.000
_cell.length_c   1.000
_cell.angle_alpha   90.00
_cell.angle_beta   90.00
_cell.angle_gamma   90.00
#
_symmetry.space_group_name_H-M   'P 1'
#
loop_
_entity.id
_entity.type
_entity.pdbx_description
1 polymer ?
#
loop_
_entity_poly.entity_id
_entity_poly.type
_entity_poly.pdbx_seq_one_letter_code
_entity_poly.pdbx_strand_id
1 'polypeptide(L)' 'LTMITVITTPLMMIGTWYGMNFEMPELKVRYGYELAVAVTAFTTAATYWYFKRKKWF' A
#
# COMPACT_ATOMS: atom_id res chain seq x y z
N LEU A 1 0.23 -11.34 15.63
CA LEU A 1 -0.72 -11.38 14.50
C LEU A 1 -1.12 -9.97 14.05
N THR A 2 -1.66 -9.13 14.93
CA THR A 2 -2.14 -7.77 14.62
C THR A 2 -1.11 -6.85 13.94
N MET A 3 0.17 -6.85 14.36
CA MET A 3 1.21 -6.04 13.70
C MET A 3 1.48 -6.46 12.25
N ILE A 4 1.57 -7.77 11.98
CA ILE A 4 1.79 -8.29 10.62
C ILE A 4 0.61 -7.89 9.75
N THR A 5 -0.62 -8.05 10.26
CA THR A 5 -1.86 -7.64 9.56
C THR A 5 -1.84 -6.17 9.22
N VAL A 6 -1.50 -5.27 10.16
CA VAL A 6 -1.51 -3.83 9.91
C VAL A 6 -0.48 -3.42 8.84
N ILE A 7 0.68 -4.09 8.80
CA ILE A 7 1.70 -3.83 7.76
C ILE A 7 1.25 -4.35 6.39
N THR A 8 0.56 -5.50 6.33
CA THR A 8 0.12 -6.11 5.06
C THR A 8 -1.22 -5.58 4.54
N THR A 9 -2.04 -4.93 5.38
CA THR A 9 -3.36 -4.40 4.99
C THR A 9 -3.31 -3.40 3.84
N PRO A 10 -2.47 -2.32 3.85
CA PRO A 10 -2.42 -1.39 2.72
C PRO A 10 -1.96 -2.07 1.43
N LEU A 11 -1.02 -3.02 1.53
CA LEU A 11 -0.53 -3.79 0.40
C LEU A 11 -1.61 -4.71 -0.19
N MET A 12 -2.39 -5.38 0.66
CA MET A 12 -3.53 -6.18 0.20
C MET A 12 -4.63 -5.31 -0.41
N MET A 13 -4.98 -4.19 0.23
CA MET A 13 -6.03 -3.30 -0.26
C MET A 13 -5.71 -2.79 -1.67
N ILE A 14 -4.48 -2.36 -1.93
CA ILE A 14 -4.06 -1.88 -3.25
C ILE A 14 -3.94 -3.03 -4.24
N GLY A 15 -3.38 -4.19 -3.82
CA GLY A 15 -3.33 -5.39 -4.67
C GLY A 15 -4.73 -5.88 -5.10
N THR A 16 -5.71 -5.85 -4.21
CA THR A 16 -7.10 -6.21 -4.51
C THR A 16 -7.78 -5.16 -5.38
N TRP A 17 -7.60 -3.86 -5.10
CA TRP A 17 -8.19 -2.78 -5.89
C TRP A 17 -7.69 -2.80 -7.34
N TYR A 18 -6.37 -2.90 -7.53
CA TYR A 18 -5.74 -2.95 -8.85
C TYR A 18 -5.91 -4.31 -9.54
N GLY A 19 -6.03 -5.41 -8.77
CA GLY A 19 -6.25 -6.76 -9.31
C GLY A 19 -7.68 -7.02 -9.77
N MET A 20 -8.68 -6.35 -9.18
CA MET A 20 -10.10 -6.54 -9.50
C MET A 20 -10.61 -5.65 -10.64
N ASN A 21 -9.85 -4.62 -11.05
CA ASN A 21 -10.26 -3.71 -12.11
C ASN A 21 -9.04 -3.06 -12.79
N PHE A 22 -8.45 -3.76 -13.76
CA PHE A 22 -7.37 -3.23 -14.59
C PHE A 22 -7.83 -2.18 -15.62
N GLU A 23 -9.15 -2.02 -15.84
CA GLU A 23 -9.74 -1.04 -16.76
C GLU A 23 -10.04 0.33 -16.12
N MET A 24 -9.36 0.70 -15.03
CA MET A 24 -9.53 2.02 -14.43
C MET A 24 -8.83 3.13 -15.25
N PRO A 25 -9.47 4.29 -15.46
CA PRO A 25 -8.87 5.41 -16.19
C PRO A 25 -7.58 5.95 -15.53
N GLU A 26 -7.44 5.76 -14.22
CA GLU A 26 -6.26 6.10 -13.42
C GLU A 26 -5.04 5.20 -13.67
N LEU A 27 -5.23 4.04 -14.33
CA LEU A 27 -4.18 3.13 -14.78
C LEU A 27 -3.76 3.41 -16.24
N LYS A 28 -4.61 4.09 -17.02
CA LYS A 28 -4.31 4.51 -18.41
C LYS A 28 -3.34 5.67 -18.49
N VAL A 29 -3.15 6.42 -17.41
CA VAL A 29 -2.06 7.40 -17.32
C VAL A 29 -0.74 6.64 -17.29
N ARG A 30 0.23 7.11 -18.09
CA ARG A 30 1.55 6.50 -18.32
C ARG A 30 2.30 6.08 -17.04
N TYR A 31 2.01 6.74 -15.91
CA TYR A 31 2.64 6.54 -14.60
C TYR A 31 1.67 6.06 -13.51
N GLY A 32 0.43 5.69 -13.83
CA GLY A 32 -0.59 5.34 -12.84
C GLY A 32 -0.23 4.13 -11.98
N TYR A 33 0.30 3.09 -12.61
CA TYR A 33 0.75 1.87 -11.91
C TYR A 33 1.96 2.14 -11.00
N GLU A 34 2.93 2.94 -11.46
CA GLU A 34 4.12 3.29 -10.68
C GLU A 34 3.76 4.17 -9.47
N LEU A 35 2.81 5.11 -9.64
CA LEU A 35 2.26 5.90 -8.54
C LEU A 35 1.55 5.02 -7.51
N ALA A 36 0.75 4.05 -7.94
CA ALA A 36 0.05 3.13 -7.05
C ALA A 36 1.04 2.33 -6.18
N VAL A 37 2.09 1.79 -6.81
CA VAL A 37 3.15 1.07 -6.12
C VAL A 37 3.90 2.00 -5.15
N ALA A 38 4.21 3.23 -5.57
CA ALA A 38 4.86 4.22 -4.72
C ALA A 38 4.01 4.58 -3.49
N VAL A 39 2.71 4.78 -3.66
CA VAL A 39 1.76 5.05 -2.56
C VAL A 39 1.66 3.85 -1.62
N THR A 40 1.63 2.64 -2.15
CA THR A 40 1.61 1.40 -1.34
C THR A 40 2.88 1.26 -0.51
N ALA A 41 4.05 1.44 -1.15
CA ALA A 41 5.33 1.34 -0.49
C ALA A 41 5.48 2.44 0.58
N PHE A 42 5.06 3.67 0.25
CA PHE A 42 5.10 4.81 1.16
C PHE A 42 4.19 4.59 2.38
N THR A 43 2.94 4.18 2.19
CA THR A 43 1.99 3.92 3.29
C THR A 43 2.46 2.77 4.17
N THR A 44 3.00 1.70 3.58
CA THR A 44 3.58 0.58 4.34
C THR A 44 4.79 1.02 5.16
N ALA A 45 5.71 1.79 4.56
CA ALA A 45 6.89 2.33 5.23
C ALA A 45 6.53 3.34 6.33
N ALA A 46 5.55 4.22 6.08
CA ALA A 46 5.06 5.19 7.05
C ALA A 46 4.44 4.48 8.27
N THR A 47 3.67 3.42 8.02
CA THR A 47 3.08 2.57 9.07
C THR A 47 4.19 1.89 9.87
N TYR A 48 5.18 1.28 9.22
CA TYR A 48 6.35 0.70 9.88
C TYR A 48 7.09 1.73 10.75
N TRP A 49 7.32 2.93 10.22
CA TRP A 49 8.02 4.00 10.93
C TRP A 49 7.23 4.52 12.14
N TYR A 50 5.91 4.62 12.01
CA TYR A 50 5.01 4.99 13.10
C TYR A 50 5.07 3.99 14.25
N PHE A 51 5.01 2.68 13.95
CA PHE A 51 5.17 1.63 14.97
C PHE A 51 6.57 1.64 15.62
N LYS A 52 7.62 1.87 14.81
CA LYS A 52 9.00 2.01 15.32
C LYS A 52 9.15 3.21 16.27
N ARG A 53 8.55 4.35 15.94
CA ARG A 53 8.54 5.57 16.80
C ARG A 53 7.81 5.35 18.12
N LYS A 54 6.73 4.56 18.11
CA LYS A 54 5.93 4.24 19.30
C LYS A 54 6.60 3.22 20.26
N LYS A 55 7.82 2.72 19.95
CA LYS A 55 8.50 1.64 20.69
C LYS A 55 7.62 0.40 20.89
N TRP A 56 6.72 0.14 19.95
CA TRP A 56 5.93 -1.09 19.89
C TRP A 56 6.72 -2.24 19.23
N PHE A 57 7.97 -1.97 18.85
CA PHE A 57 8.96 -2.91 18.34
C PHE A 57 10.17 -2.90 19.27
#